data_AF-A0A9D8MZR3-F1
#
_entry.id   AF-A0A9D8MZR3-F1
#
_cell.length_a   1.000
_cell.length_b   1.000
_cell.length_c   1.000
_cell.angle_alpha   90.00
_cell.angle_beta   90.00
_cell.angle_gamma   90.00
#
_symmetry.space_group_name_H-M   'P 1'
#
loop_
_entity.id
_entity.type
_entity.pdbx_description
1 polymer ?
#
loop_
_entity_poly.entity_id
_entity_poly.type
_entity_poly.pdbx_seq_one_letter_code
_entity_poly.pdbx_strand_id
1 'polypeptide(L)' 'EELIDYATRSGAPLEVIENLTEMEDEGEVYETIEDLWPDYPTKDDFLFNEDEY' A
#
# COMPACT_ATOMS: atom_id res chain seq x y z
N GLU A 1 7.18 6.92 -9.12
CA GLU A 1 6.30 7.60 -10.09
C GLU A 1 5.11 6.74 -10.57
N GLU A 2 5.29 5.50 -11.06
CA GLU A 2 4.16 4.66 -11.56
C GLU A 2 3.07 4.36 -10.52
N LEU A 3 3.44 4.15 -9.25
CA LEU A 3 2.49 3.78 -8.20
C LEU A 3 1.54 4.94 -7.83
N ILE A 4 2.05 6.17 -7.81
CA ILE A 4 1.27 7.39 -7.51
C ILE A 4 0.32 7.71 -8.67
N ASP A 5 0.78 7.56 -9.92
CA ASP A 5 -0.07 7.76 -11.10
C ASP A 5 -1.20 6.71 -11.14
N TYR A 6 -0.90 5.46 -10.78
CA TYR A 6 -1.93 4.43 -10.62
C TYR A 6 -2.94 4.77 -9.52
N ALA A 7 -2.49 5.14 -8.32
CA ALA A 7 -3.37 5.51 -7.20
C ALA A 7 -4.27 6.71 -7.55
N THR A 8 -3.72 7.71 -8.23
CA THR A 8 -4.48 8.90 -8.66
C THR A 8 -5.54 8.53 -9.70
N ARG A 9 -5.20 7.71 -10.71
CA ARG A 9 -6.14 7.29 -11.77
C ARG A 9 -7.22 6.32 -11.29
N SER A 10 -6.89 5.47 -10.33
CA SER A 10 -7.84 4.54 -9.72
C SER A 10 -8.77 5.22 -8.72
N GLY A 11 -8.53 6.50 -8.40
CA GLY A 11 -9.35 7.25 -7.45
C GLY A 11 -9.12 6.79 -6.01
N ALA A 12 -7.88 6.42 -5.67
CA ALA A 12 -7.51 6.07 -4.32
C ALA A 12 -7.82 7.22 -3.35
N PRO A 13 -8.12 6.93 -2.07
CA PRO A 13 -8.32 7.96 -1.06
C PRO A 13 -7.12 8.91 -0.97
N LEU A 14 -7.39 10.19 -0.68
CA LEU A 14 -6.35 11.23 -0.62
C LEU A 14 -5.22 10.86 0.35
N GLU A 15 -5.56 10.31 1.51
CA GLU A 15 -4.59 9.86 2.53
C GLU A 15 -3.59 8.81 1.98
N VAL A 16 -4.04 7.94 1.07
CA VAL A 16 -3.17 6.94 0.43
C VAL A 16 -2.21 7.63 -0.56
N ILE A 17 -2.70 8.62 -1.31
CA ILE A 17 -1.89 9.37 -2.26
C ILE A 17 -0.84 10.21 -1.53
N GLU A 18 -1.22 10.84 -0.41
CA GLU A 18 -0.31 11.62 0.44
C GLU A 18 0.81 10.73 1.01
N ASN A 19 0.47 9.57 1.60
CA ASN A 19 1.46 8.62 2.10
C ASN A 19 2.43 8.15 1.01
N LEU A 20 1.93 7.81 -0.18
CA LEU A 20 2.78 7.37 -1.30
C LEU A 20 3.72 8.47 -1.80
N THR A 21 3.28 9.73 -1.74
CA THR A 21 4.11 10.88 -2.14
C THR A 21 5.20 11.15 -1.11
N GLU A 22 4.87 11.13 0.18
CA GLU A 22 5.84 11.29 1.26
C GLU A 22 6.92 10.19 1.22
N MET A 23 6.52 8.94 0.97
CA MET A 23 7.46 7.82 0.84
C MET A 23 8.40 7.93 -0.37
N GLU A 24 7.96 8.53 -1.49
CA GLU A 24 8.83 8.76 -2.65
C GLU A 24 9.88 9.83 -2.37
N ASP A 25 9.52 10.87 -1.60
CA ASP A 25 10.43 11.95 -1.21
C ASP A 25 11.46 11.53 -0.13
N GLU A 26 11.16 10.51 0.69
CA GLU A 26 12.09 9.99 1.70
C GLU A 26 13.35 9.36 1.08
N GLY A 27 13.29 8.92 -0.18
CA GLY A 27 14.44 8.35 -0.90
C GLY A 27 14.95 7.01 -0.36
N GLU A 28 14.28 6.45 0.65
CA GLU A 28 14.54 5.13 1.20
C GLU A 28 13.85 4.05 0.35
N VAL A 29 14.56 2.95 0.12
CA VAL A 29 14.03 1.82 -0.63
C VAL A 29 13.49 0.80 0.35
N TYR A 30 12.17 0.65 0.40
CA TYR A 30 11.54 -0.42 1.17
C TYR A 30 11.52 -1.71 0.34
N GLU A 31 11.99 -2.81 0.91
CA GLU A 31 12.02 -4.10 0.22
C GLU A 31 10.69 -4.84 0.36
N THR A 32 9.99 -4.63 1.48
CA THR A 32 8.74 -5.31 1.83
C THR A 32 7.74 -4.38 2.50
N ILE A 33 6.45 -4.76 2.50
CA ILE A 33 5.39 -4.01 3.20
C ILE A 33 5.60 -4.01 4.72
N GLU A 34 6.29 -5.02 5.25
CA GLU A 34 6.62 -5.16 6.66
C GLU A 34 7.66 -4.11 7.12
N ASP A 35 8.49 -3.61 6.20
CA ASP A 35 9.47 -2.55 6.48
C ASP A 35 8.78 -1.20 6.75
N LEU A 36 7.65 -0.95 6.08
CA LEU A 36 6.80 0.22 6.31
C LEU A 36 5.83 0.02 7.46
N TRP A 37 5.28 -1.20 7.56
CA TRP A 37 4.25 -1.54 8.53
C TRP A 37 4.61 -2.88 9.19
N PRO A 38 5.34 -2.88 10.32
CA PRO A 38 5.81 -4.10 10.98
C PRO A 38 4.68 -4.99 11.52
N ASP A 39 3.52 -4.38 11.78
CA ASP A 39 2.28 -5.07 12.17
C ASP A 39 1.31 -5.28 10.98
N TYR A 40 1.80 -5.33 9.74
CA TYR A 40 0.95 -5.57 8.57
C TYR A 40 0.26 -6.94 8.71
N PRO A 41 -1.08 -7.01 8.61
CA PRO A 41 -1.79 -8.27 8.77
C PRO A 41 -1.33 -9.31 7.76
N THR A 42 -1.17 -10.55 8.23
CA THR A 42 -0.82 -11.68 7.40
C THR A 42 -2.01 -12.13 6.56
N LYS A 43 -1.78 -12.97 5.54
CA LYS A 43 -2.89 -13.53 4.73
C LYS A 43 -3.95 -14.23 5.59
N ASP A 44 -3.55 -14.80 6.71
CA ASP A 44 -4.43 -15.48 7.66
C ASP A 44 -5.29 -14.51 8.50
N ASP A 45 -4.95 -13.22 8.55
CA ASP A 45 -5.72 -12.18 9.25
C ASP A 45 -6.86 -11.61 8.40
N PHE A 46 -6.85 -11.85 7.10
CA PHE A 46 -7.89 -11.40 6.21
C PHE A 46 -9.05 -12.39 6.17
N LEU A 47 -10.23 -11.99 6.66
CA LEU A 47 -11.47 -12.77 6.60
C LEU A 47 -12.14 -12.76 5.20
N PHE A 48 -11.37 -12.90 4.12
CA PHE A 48 -11.96 -13.11 2.80
C PHE A 48 -12.32 -14.60 2.69
N ASN A 49 -13.59 -14.93 2.40
CA ASN A 49 -13.94 -16.31 2.07
C ASN A 49 -13.32 -16.62 0.69
N GLU A 50 -12.22 -17.38 0.67
CA GLU A 50 -11.60 -17.87 -0.57
C GLU A 50 -12.58 -18.72 -1.42
N ASP A 51 -13.65 -19.22 -0.81
CA ASP A 51 -14.73 -19.98 -1.44
C ASP A 51 -15.77 -19.11 -2.18
N GLU A 52 -15.65 -17.78 -2.15
CA GLU A 52 -16.61 -16.86 -2.81
C GLU A 52 -16.21 -16.49 -4.26
N TYR A 53 -15.33 -17.27 -4.90
CA TYR A 53 -14.91 -17.10 -6.31
C TYR A 53 -15.16 -18.34 -7.19
#